data_AF-A0A8T5LF05-F1
#
_entry.id   AF-A0A8T5LF05-F1
#
_cell.length_a   1.000
_cell.length_b   1.000
_cell.length_c   1.000
_cell.angle_alpha   90.00
_cell.angle_beta   90.00
_cell.angle_gamma   90.00
#
_symmetry.space_group_name_H-M   'P 1'
#
loop_
_entity.id
_entity.type
_entity.pdbx_description
1 polymer ?
#
loop_
_entity_poly.entity_id
_entity_poly.type
_entity_poly.pdbx_seq_one_letter_code
_entity_poly.pdbx_strand_id
1 'polypeptide(L)'
;MKKRKKKGQFFILGAIMLIILFFGGLQFGRPLMHQDTEDLGYIFDNIEYELPYALNLGINKTTPIITLTNFTRYLDESLYFANFSTLWVVTDNVDFGLGQIFHTVNVTVGNFLDYNVTVNVTFDGSSINVTVPNNQTNFTTFEFNTGAAPMGVYNFDLKLEFDGTTRYMNNTVLDKYNFYALVKLQRGNDFKKEEIVEAVDIA
;
A
#
# COMPACT_ATOMS: atom_id res chain seq x y z
N MET A 1 -67.83 5.57 -19.17
CA MET A 1 -66.40 5.88 -19.43
C MET A 1 -65.68 6.20 -18.10
N LYS A 2 -64.90 5.26 -17.55
CA LYS A 2 -64.08 5.50 -16.34
C LYS A 2 -62.73 6.09 -16.75
N LYS A 3 -62.48 7.36 -16.43
CA LYS A 3 -61.15 8.00 -16.58
C LYS A 3 -60.14 7.26 -15.68
N ARG A 4 -59.25 6.47 -16.27
CA ARG A 4 -58.12 5.85 -15.55
C ARG A 4 -57.17 6.95 -15.05
N LYS A 5 -56.96 6.98 -13.73
CA LYS A 5 -56.09 7.93 -13.01
C LYS A 5 -54.64 7.81 -13.52
N LYS A 6 -54.20 8.72 -14.40
CA LYS A 6 -52.78 8.90 -14.78
C LYS A 6 -51.93 9.53 -13.66
N LYS A 7 -52.18 9.21 -12.39
CA LYS A 7 -51.48 9.86 -11.26
C LYS A 7 -50.13 9.22 -10.97
N GLY A 8 -49.95 7.92 -11.19
CA GLY A 8 -48.68 7.23 -10.90
C GLY A 8 -47.54 7.48 -11.89
N GLN A 9 -47.87 7.75 -13.17
CA GLN A 9 -46.86 7.90 -14.23
C GLN A 9 -46.01 9.17 -14.07
N PHE A 10 -46.58 10.25 -13.56
CA PHE A 10 -45.84 11.49 -13.28
C PHE A 10 -44.87 11.35 -12.10
N PHE A 11 -45.20 10.56 -11.08
CA PHE A 11 -44.28 10.29 -9.98
C PHE A 11 -43.09 9.43 -10.43
N ILE A 12 -43.32 8.47 -11.32
CA ILE A 12 -42.23 7.65 -11.89
C ILE A 12 -41.31 8.52 -12.75
N LEU A 13 -41.87 9.37 -13.63
CA LEU A 13 -41.08 10.31 -14.43
C LEU A 13 -40.32 11.33 -13.56
N GLY A 14 -40.95 11.84 -12.50
CA GLY A 14 -40.30 12.73 -11.55
C GLY A 14 -39.15 12.06 -10.78
N ALA A 15 -39.34 10.81 -10.34
CA ALA A 15 -38.30 10.03 -9.67
C ALA A 15 -37.12 9.71 -10.61
N ILE A 16 -37.40 9.32 -11.86
CA ILE A 16 -36.36 9.10 -12.87
C ILE A 16 -35.59 10.39 -13.15
N MET A 17 -36.28 11.52 -13.27
CA MET A 17 -35.63 12.81 -13.51
C MET A 17 -34.77 13.25 -12.31
N LEU A 18 -35.24 12.99 -11.08
CA LEU A 18 -34.48 13.29 -9.86
C LEU A 18 -33.26 12.38 -9.72
N ILE A 19 -33.37 11.11 -10.10
CA ILE A 19 -32.24 10.17 -10.20
C ILE A 19 -31.24 10.65 -11.26
N ILE A 20 -31.70 11.05 -12.45
CA ILE A 20 -30.82 11.59 -13.51
C ILE A 20 -30.17 12.91 -13.08
N LEU A 21 -30.87 13.79 -12.35
CA LEU A 21 -30.28 15.00 -11.79
C LEU A 21 -29.30 14.71 -10.66
N PHE A 22 -29.58 13.70 -9.83
CA PHE A 22 -28.70 13.30 -8.74
C PHE A 22 -27.43 12.64 -9.27
N PHE A 23 -27.53 11.70 -10.21
CA PHE A 23 -26.37 11.05 -10.83
C PHE A 23 -25.68 11.92 -11.91
N GLY A 24 -26.42 12.73 -12.65
CA GLY A 24 -25.87 13.69 -13.61
C GLY A 24 -25.23 14.92 -12.93
N GLY A 25 -25.74 15.30 -11.76
CA GLY A 25 -25.14 16.31 -10.89
C GLY A 25 -24.01 15.79 -10.01
N LEU A 26 -23.84 14.47 -9.86
CA LEU A 26 -22.71 13.85 -9.17
C LEU A 26 -21.41 13.86 -9.99
N GLN A 27 -21.32 14.64 -11.07
CA GLN A 27 -20.04 14.94 -11.73
C GLN A 27 -19.20 16.02 -11.02
N PHE A 28 -19.53 16.39 -9.78
CA PHE A 28 -18.66 17.21 -8.92
C PHE A 28 -17.96 16.31 -7.87
N GLY A 29 -16.64 16.21 -7.79
CA GLY A 29 -15.59 16.81 -8.60
C GLY A 29 -14.33 15.97 -8.50
N ARG A 30 -13.97 15.35 -9.61
CA ARG A 30 -12.57 15.01 -9.92
C ARG A 30 -12.29 15.74 -11.23
N PRO A 31 -11.24 16.57 -11.31
CA PRO A 31 -10.98 17.33 -12.53
C PRO A 31 -10.87 16.37 -13.70
N LEU A 32 -11.48 16.75 -14.83
CA LEU A 32 -11.16 16.13 -16.11
C LEU A 32 -9.65 16.37 -16.32
N MET A 33 -8.89 15.28 -16.25
CA MET A 33 -7.47 15.19 -16.57
C MET A 33 -7.14 16.04 -17.80
N HIS A 34 -6.28 17.05 -17.66
CA HIS A 34 -6.01 18.07 -18.68
C HIS A 34 -4.53 18.25 -19.03
N GLN A 35 -3.59 17.79 -18.20
CA GLN A 35 -2.14 17.85 -18.46
C GLN A 35 -1.44 16.59 -17.96
N ASP A 36 -0.47 16.09 -18.73
CA ASP A 36 0.11 14.78 -18.48
C ASP A 36 0.75 14.65 -17.08
N THR A 37 1.30 15.74 -16.56
CA THR A 37 1.89 15.85 -15.23
C THR A 37 0.86 15.89 -14.09
N GLU A 38 -0.29 16.56 -14.31
CA GLU A 38 -1.35 16.70 -13.29
C GLU A 38 -2.05 15.36 -13.05
N ASP A 39 -2.32 14.61 -14.12
CA ASP A 39 -2.96 13.30 -14.00
C ASP A 39 -2.06 12.29 -13.33
N LEU A 40 -0.76 12.30 -13.67
CA LEU A 40 0.23 11.47 -13.00
C LEU A 40 0.30 11.80 -11.52
N GLY A 41 0.24 13.08 -11.16
CA GLY A 41 0.17 13.49 -9.77
C GLY A 41 -1.06 12.94 -9.07
N TYR A 42 -2.24 13.14 -9.66
CA TYR A 42 -3.48 12.63 -9.11
C TYR A 42 -3.46 11.10 -8.92
N ILE A 43 -3.01 10.35 -9.93
CA ILE A 43 -2.89 8.88 -9.84
C ILE A 43 -1.92 8.50 -8.73
N PHE A 44 -0.76 9.17 -8.67
CA PHE A 44 0.25 8.92 -7.66
C PHE A 44 -0.28 9.12 -6.25
N ASP A 45 -0.98 10.24 -5.99
CA ASP A 45 -1.58 10.54 -4.69
C ASP A 45 -2.62 9.48 -4.26
N ASN A 46 -3.36 8.90 -5.22
CA ASN A 46 -4.27 7.79 -4.92
C ASN A 46 -3.53 6.49 -4.62
N ILE A 47 -2.40 6.21 -5.28
CA ILE A 47 -1.58 5.04 -4.98
C ILE A 47 -0.95 5.18 -3.59
N GLU A 48 -0.41 6.37 -3.28
CA GLU A 48 0.12 6.69 -1.96
C GLU A 48 -0.91 6.45 -0.86
N TYR A 49 -2.15 6.92 -1.10
CA TYR A 49 -3.24 6.71 -0.17
C TYR A 49 -3.64 5.22 -0.07
N GLU A 50 -3.96 4.53 -1.18
CA GLU A 50 -4.60 3.21 -1.14
C GLU A 50 -3.63 2.03 -0.91
N LEU A 51 -2.39 2.13 -1.39
CA LEU A 51 -1.45 1.01 -1.39
C LEU A 51 -1.13 0.46 0.01
N PRO A 52 -0.87 1.29 1.04
CA PRO A 52 -0.68 0.81 2.41
C PRO A 52 -1.93 0.14 3.00
N TYR A 53 -3.12 0.60 2.62
CA TYR A 53 -4.39 0.06 3.11
C TYR A 53 -4.92 -1.14 2.31
N ALA A 54 -4.25 -1.56 1.22
CA ALA A 54 -4.65 -2.74 0.44
C ALA A 54 -4.68 -4.04 1.25
N LEU A 55 -3.91 -4.10 2.33
CA LEU A 55 -3.92 -5.20 3.29
C LEU A 55 -5.02 -5.07 4.37
N ASN A 56 -5.79 -3.97 4.39
CA ASN A 56 -6.67 -3.57 5.49
C ASN A 56 -5.97 -3.67 6.86
N LEU A 57 -4.67 -3.31 6.90
CA LEU A 57 -3.87 -3.32 8.12
C LEU A 57 -4.55 -2.41 9.15
N GLY A 58 -4.95 -2.98 10.28
CA GLY A 58 -5.71 -2.30 11.34
C GLY A 58 -7.17 -2.74 11.49
N ILE A 59 -7.85 -3.23 10.44
CA ILE A 59 -9.25 -3.71 10.52
C ILE A 59 -9.34 -5.23 10.46
N ASN A 60 -8.56 -5.89 9.59
CA ASN A 60 -8.56 -7.35 9.48
C ASN A 60 -7.13 -7.91 9.45
N LYS A 61 -6.68 -8.38 10.62
CA LYS A 61 -5.35 -8.98 10.86
C LYS A 61 -5.09 -10.29 10.07
N THR A 62 -6.08 -10.79 9.34
CA THR A 62 -5.98 -12.07 8.61
C THR A 62 -5.89 -11.91 7.09
N THR A 63 -5.87 -10.67 6.57
CA THR A 63 -5.75 -10.45 5.13
C THR A 63 -4.39 -10.99 4.64
N PRO A 64 -4.40 -12.00 3.76
CA PRO A 64 -3.15 -12.63 3.33
C PRO A 64 -2.35 -11.72 2.39
N ILE A 65 -1.02 -11.86 2.40
CA ILE A 65 -0.11 -11.07 1.54
C ILE A 65 -0.43 -11.17 0.03
N ILE A 66 -1.10 -12.25 -0.37
CA ILE A 66 -1.59 -12.43 -1.74
C ILE A 66 -2.56 -11.32 -2.16
N THR A 67 -3.31 -10.72 -1.22
CA THR A 67 -4.20 -9.59 -1.50
C THR A 67 -3.40 -8.37 -1.97
N LEU A 68 -2.32 -8.02 -1.26
CA LEU A 68 -1.42 -6.94 -1.67
C LEU A 68 -0.74 -7.23 -3.01
N THR A 69 -0.33 -8.49 -3.21
CA THR A 69 0.26 -8.95 -4.48
C THR A 69 -0.73 -8.77 -5.64
N ASN A 70 -1.98 -9.17 -5.45
CA ASN A 70 -3.02 -9.04 -6.46
C ASN A 70 -3.38 -7.57 -6.72
N PHE A 71 -3.44 -6.75 -5.67
CA PHE A 71 -3.66 -5.30 -5.81
C PHE A 71 -2.52 -4.64 -6.58
N THR A 72 -1.27 -5.02 -6.29
CA THR A 72 -0.08 -4.52 -7.00
C THR A 72 -0.15 -4.87 -8.49
N ARG A 73 -0.51 -6.11 -8.83
CA ARG A 73 -0.70 -6.53 -10.22
C ARG A 73 -1.87 -5.82 -10.90
N TYR A 74 -2.96 -5.59 -10.17
CA TYR A 74 -4.07 -4.80 -10.68
C TYR A 74 -3.64 -3.36 -11.01
N LEU A 75 -2.81 -2.72 -10.17
CA LEU A 75 -2.25 -1.40 -10.46
C LEU A 75 -1.37 -1.43 -11.71
N ASP A 76 -0.48 -2.41 -11.83
CA ASP A 76 0.38 -2.59 -13.00
C ASP A 76 -0.44 -2.72 -14.30
N GLU A 77 -1.46 -3.59 -14.31
CA GLU A 77 -2.36 -3.75 -15.45
C GLU A 77 -3.20 -2.49 -15.74
N SER A 78 -3.72 -1.83 -14.70
CA SER A 78 -4.58 -0.65 -14.83
C SER A 78 -3.81 0.59 -15.29
N LEU A 79 -2.53 0.67 -14.95
CA LEU A 79 -1.63 1.76 -15.26
C LEU A 79 -0.74 1.43 -16.46
N TYR A 80 -1.16 0.55 -17.37
CA TYR A 80 -0.39 0.22 -18.58
C TYR A 80 0.06 1.44 -19.41
N PHE A 81 -0.66 2.56 -19.30
CA PHE A 81 -0.36 3.82 -19.98
C PHE A 81 0.73 4.65 -19.29
N ALA A 82 1.05 4.33 -18.04
CA ALA A 82 2.04 4.99 -17.21
C ALA A 82 2.87 3.89 -16.51
N ASN A 83 4.02 3.55 -17.08
CA ASN A 83 4.93 2.50 -16.64
C ASN A 83 5.09 2.48 -15.11
N PHE A 84 4.31 1.62 -14.46
CA PHE A 84 4.20 1.53 -13.03
C PHE A 84 5.17 0.46 -12.56
N SER A 85 6.01 0.81 -11.60
CA SER A 85 6.92 -0.16 -10.99
C SER A 85 6.99 0.08 -9.50
N THR A 86 7.01 -1.01 -8.74
CA THR A 86 6.99 -0.93 -7.28
C THR A 86 7.82 -2.01 -6.62
N LEU A 87 8.39 -1.66 -5.47
CA LEU A 87 9.00 -2.58 -4.54
C LEU A 87 8.40 -2.28 -3.18
N TRP A 88 7.82 -3.28 -2.53
CA TRP A 88 7.30 -3.11 -1.18
C TRP A 88 7.90 -4.13 -0.22
N VAL A 89 8.02 -3.72 1.03
CA VAL A 89 8.50 -4.51 2.16
C VAL A 89 7.46 -4.39 3.26
N VAL A 90 6.94 -5.54 3.68
CA VAL A 90 6.02 -5.67 4.81
C VAL A 90 6.77 -6.41 5.91
N THR A 91 6.73 -5.87 7.11
CA THR A 91 7.21 -6.57 8.30
C THR A 91 6.04 -6.86 9.22
N ASP A 92 5.91 -8.09 9.68
CA ASP A 92 4.94 -8.49 10.69
C ASP A 92 5.62 -9.17 11.88
N ASN A 93 5.18 -8.78 13.07
CA ASN A 93 5.77 -9.27 14.30
C ASN A 93 5.17 -10.64 14.66
N VAL A 94 6.04 -11.63 14.91
CA VAL A 94 5.63 -13.02 15.18
C VAL A 94 5.56 -13.29 16.68
N ASP A 95 6.57 -12.85 17.42
CA ASP A 95 6.61 -12.98 18.88
C ASP A 95 7.36 -11.81 19.53
N PHE A 96 6.63 -11.05 20.34
CA PHE A 96 7.16 -10.04 21.26
C PHE A 96 6.63 -10.34 22.66
N GLY A 97 7.01 -11.51 23.17
CA GLY A 97 6.74 -11.87 24.56
C GLY A 97 7.36 -10.85 25.52
N LEU A 98 6.62 -10.51 26.59
CA LEU A 98 7.11 -9.64 27.65
C LEU A 98 8.40 -10.21 28.26
N GLY A 99 9.49 -9.43 28.21
CA GLY A 99 10.79 -9.80 28.78
C GLY A 99 11.63 -10.74 27.92
N GLN A 100 11.26 -10.98 26.65
CA GLN A 100 12.13 -11.67 25.70
C GLN A 100 13.25 -10.73 25.22
N ILE A 101 14.45 -11.30 25.03
CA ILE A 101 15.63 -10.60 24.50
C ILE A 101 15.74 -10.80 22.98
N PHE A 102 15.15 -11.89 22.47
CA PHE A 102 15.12 -12.23 21.06
C PHE A 102 13.70 -12.05 20.55
N HIS A 103 13.58 -11.38 19.41
CA HIS A 103 12.31 -11.12 18.75
C HIS A 103 12.33 -11.68 17.34
N THR A 104 11.21 -12.27 16.93
CA THR A 104 11.05 -12.78 15.58
C THR A 104 10.10 -11.88 14.78
N VAL A 105 10.56 -11.46 13.62
CA VAL A 105 9.78 -10.69 12.64
C VAL A 105 9.79 -11.44 11.32
N ASN A 106 8.63 -11.59 10.66
CA ASN A 106 8.68 -11.95 9.25
C ASN A 106 8.82 -10.70 8.41
N VAL A 107 9.66 -10.84 7.40
CA VAL A 107 9.92 -9.84 6.39
C VAL A 107 9.43 -10.43 5.09
N THR A 108 8.44 -9.79 4.49
CA THR A 108 7.94 -10.16 3.17
C THR A 108 8.22 -9.04 2.19
N VAL A 109 8.85 -9.39 1.07
CA VAL A 109 9.24 -8.44 0.04
C VAL A 109 8.53 -8.81 -1.25
N GLY A 110 7.90 -7.83 -1.90
CA GLY A 110 7.32 -7.96 -3.22
C GLY A 110 8.04 -7.08 -4.23
N ASN A 111 8.47 -7.68 -5.35
CA ASN A 111 9.29 -7.02 -6.35
C ASN A 111 8.56 -6.98 -7.71
N PHE A 112 8.29 -5.76 -8.17
CA PHE A 112 7.65 -5.45 -9.44
C PHE A 112 8.41 -4.30 -10.14
N LEU A 113 9.75 -4.38 -10.12
CA LEU A 113 10.65 -3.38 -10.73
C LEU A 113 11.17 -3.78 -12.12
N ASP A 114 10.72 -4.90 -12.69
CA ASP A 114 11.17 -5.50 -13.96
C ASP A 114 12.53 -6.23 -13.95
N TYR A 115 13.20 -6.28 -12.80
CA TYR A 115 14.46 -6.99 -12.61
C TYR A 115 14.52 -7.67 -11.25
N ASN A 116 15.47 -8.59 -11.06
CA ASN A 116 15.69 -9.25 -9.76
C ASN A 116 16.33 -8.27 -8.78
N VAL A 117 15.85 -8.27 -7.54
CA VAL A 117 16.33 -7.37 -6.49
C VAL A 117 16.77 -8.16 -5.27
N THR A 118 17.86 -7.73 -4.65
CA THR A 118 18.24 -8.14 -3.30
C THR A 118 18.02 -6.97 -2.36
N VAL A 119 17.15 -7.17 -1.36
CA VAL A 119 16.89 -6.21 -0.31
C VAL A 119 17.66 -6.65 0.94
N ASN A 120 18.59 -5.83 1.40
CA ASN A 120 19.20 -5.98 2.71
C ASN A 120 18.30 -5.30 3.74
N VAL A 121 17.83 -6.06 4.71
CA VAL A 121 16.96 -5.61 5.78
C VAL A 121 17.72 -5.74 7.09
N THR A 122 17.92 -4.63 7.77
CA THR A 122 18.66 -4.59 9.05
C THR A 122 17.74 -4.11 10.16
N PHE A 123 17.65 -4.90 11.22
CA PHE A 123 16.99 -4.56 12.48
C PHE A 123 18.05 -4.48 13.58
N ASP A 124 18.16 -3.34 14.26
CA ASP A 124 19.03 -3.12 15.41
C ASP A 124 20.46 -3.68 15.22
N GLY A 125 21.04 -3.42 14.03
CA GLY A 125 22.39 -3.81 13.66
C GLY A 125 22.56 -5.25 13.17
N SER A 126 21.50 -6.07 13.21
CA SER A 126 21.49 -7.42 12.63
C SER A 126 20.83 -7.39 11.25
N SER A 127 21.45 -8.02 10.24
CA SER A 127 21.04 -7.89 8.84
C SER A 127 20.67 -9.23 8.19
N ILE A 128 19.69 -9.21 7.30
CA ILE A 128 19.31 -10.32 6.43
C ILE A 128 19.12 -9.85 4.99
N ASN A 129 19.52 -10.69 4.03
CA ASN A 129 19.31 -10.42 2.61
C ASN A 129 18.13 -11.23 2.08
N VAL A 130 17.17 -10.55 1.46
CA VAL A 130 16.03 -11.16 0.78
C VAL A 130 16.18 -10.94 -0.72
N THR A 131 16.43 -12.01 -1.47
CA THR A 131 16.46 -11.94 -2.94
C THR A 131 15.11 -12.30 -3.50
N VAL A 132 14.57 -11.43 -4.36
CA VAL A 132 13.24 -11.56 -4.95
C VAL A 132 13.33 -11.42 -6.46
N PRO A 133 12.95 -12.45 -7.22
CA PRO A 133 12.84 -12.34 -8.67
C PRO A 133 11.79 -11.32 -9.10
N ASN A 134 11.85 -10.86 -10.35
CA ASN A 134 10.84 -9.97 -10.90
C ASN A 134 9.43 -10.61 -10.84
N ASN A 135 8.42 -9.80 -10.52
CA ASN A 135 6.99 -10.15 -10.40
C ASN A 135 6.73 -11.29 -9.40
N GLN A 136 7.53 -11.35 -8.35
CA GLN A 136 7.43 -12.35 -7.29
C GLN A 136 7.47 -11.71 -5.91
N THR A 137 7.06 -12.52 -4.93
CA THR A 137 7.21 -12.23 -3.52
C THR A 137 8.13 -13.27 -2.89
N ASN A 138 8.91 -12.86 -1.90
CA ASN A 138 9.67 -13.78 -1.07
C ASN A 138 9.53 -13.37 0.39
N PHE A 139 9.62 -14.34 1.29
CA PHE A 139 9.50 -14.11 2.71
C PHE A 139 10.66 -14.76 3.45
N THR A 140 11.05 -14.14 4.56
CA THR A 140 12.01 -14.70 5.49
C THR A 140 11.60 -14.34 6.91
N THR A 141 11.94 -15.22 7.85
CA THR A 141 11.76 -14.96 9.27
C THR A 141 13.11 -14.60 9.84
N PHE A 142 13.18 -13.50 10.58
CA PHE A 142 14.41 -12.97 11.11
C PHE A 142 14.30 -12.81 12.62
N GLU A 143 15.29 -13.35 13.33
CA GLU A 143 15.43 -13.15 14.77
C GLU A 143 16.49 -12.10 15.03
N PHE A 144 16.16 -11.10 15.85
CA PHE A 144 17.11 -10.08 16.29
C PHE A 144 17.05 -9.88 17.80
N ASN A 145 18.13 -9.33 18.34
CA ASN A 145 18.32 -9.13 19.77
C ASN A 145 18.25 -7.63 20.10
N THR A 146 17.26 -7.23 20.88
CA THR A 146 17.02 -5.84 21.30
C THR A 146 17.74 -5.47 22.61
N GLY A 147 18.48 -6.42 23.21
CA GLY A 147 19.05 -6.29 24.54
C GLY A 147 17.99 -6.34 25.64
N ALA A 148 18.39 -6.04 26.89
CA ALA A 148 17.47 -5.96 28.03
C ALA A 148 16.68 -4.64 27.99
N ALA A 149 15.78 -4.48 27.02
CA ALA A 149 14.89 -3.33 26.94
C ALA A 149 13.68 -3.52 27.89
N PRO A 150 13.17 -2.43 28.51
CA PRO A 150 12.03 -2.52 29.42
C PRO A 150 10.73 -2.86 28.67
N MET A 151 9.82 -3.54 29.37
CA MET A 151 8.51 -3.94 28.84
C MET A 151 7.73 -2.73 28.31
N GLY A 152 7.30 -2.76 27.04
CA GLY A 152 6.11 -2.02 26.63
C GLY A 152 6.06 -1.42 25.22
N VAL A 153 7.16 -1.05 24.58
CA VAL A 153 7.19 -0.60 23.18
C VAL A 153 8.61 -0.79 22.66
N TYR A 154 8.83 -1.69 21.70
CA TYR A 154 10.11 -1.79 21.00
C TYR A 154 10.07 -0.86 19.80
N ASN A 155 10.79 0.25 19.90
CA ASN A 155 11.16 1.03 18.73
C ASN A 155 12.47 0.42 18.22
N PHE A 156 12.42 -0.22 17.06
CA PHE A 156 13.60 -0.76 16.39
C PHE A 156 13.93 0.08 15.17
N ASP A 157 15.22 0.20 14.87
CA ASP A 157 15.67 0.89 13.66
C ASP A 157 15.62 -0.10 12.49
N LEU A 158 14.79 0.20 11.49
CA LEU A 158 14.72 -0.58 10.26
C LEU A 158 15.50 0.14 9.16
N LYS A 159 16.55 -0.52 8.68
CA LYS A 159 17.31 -0.07 7.52
C LYS A 159 17.06 -0.99 6.33
N LEU A 160 16.62 -0.41 5.22
CA LEU A 160 16.43 -1.11 3.94
C LEU A 160 17.50 -0.64 2.96
N GLU A 161 18.19 -1.59 2.30
CA GLU A 161 19.09 -1.28 1.20
C GLU A 161 18.76 -2.12 -0.01
N PHE A 162 18.58 -1.45 -1.14
CA PHE A 162 18.36 -2.10 -2.43
C PHE A 162 18.80 -1.13 -3.53
N ASP A 163 19.42 -1.66 -4.59
CA ASP A 163 19.76 -0.88 -5.80
C ASP A 163 20.52 0.43 -5.51
N GLY A 164 21.50 0.38 -4.60
CA GLY A 164 22.30 1.54 -4.16
C GLY A 164 21.52 2.59 -3.37
N THR A 165 20.24 2.35 -3.09
CA THR A 165 19.39 3.18 -2.24
C THR A 165 19.39 2.62 -0.84
N THR A 166 19.63 3.47 0.16
CA THR A 166 19.57 3.11 1.58
C THR A 166 18.49 3.96 2.24
N ARG A 167 17.58 3.32 2.98
CA ARG A 167 16.54 3.99 3.76
C ARG A 167 16.55 3.56 5.20
N TYR A 168 16.31 4.54 6.06
CA TYR A 168 16.29 4.43 7.50
C TYR A 168 14.90 4.82 7.98
N MET A 169 14.21 3.87 8.60
CA MET A 169 12.99 4.10 9.34
C MET A 169 13.37 4.04 10.81
N ASN A 170 13.70 5.20 11.36
CA ASN A 170 14.12 5.34 12.74
C ASN A 170 12.91 5.70 13.59
N ASN A 171 12.72 5.00 14.71
CA ASN A 171 11.72 5.36 15.72
C ASN A 171 10.26 5.40 15.22
N THR A 172 10.00 4.86 14.03
CA THR A 172 8.68 4.81 13.35
C THR A 172 8.13 3.39 13.29
N VAL A 173 8.97 2.41 13.65
CA VAL A 173 8.69 1.01 13.44
C VAL A 173 8.03 0.46 14.68
N LEU A 174 6.76 0.09 14.54
CA LEU A 174 5.91 -0.35 15.63
C LEU A 174 6.02 -1.85 15.83
N ASP A 175 5.65 -2.29 17.02
CA ASP A 175 5.62 -3.69 17.45
C ASP A 175 4.53 -4.56 16.74
N LYS A 176 4.11 -4.18 15.52
CA LYS A 176 2.99 -4.83 14.83
C LYS A 176 3.24 -5.01 13.34
N TYR A 177 2.85 -4.02 12.56
CA TYR A 177 2.95 -4.05 11.11
C TYR A 177 3.58 -2.76 10.61
N ASN A 178 4.56 -2.93 9.73
CA ASN A 178 5.21 -1.82 9.07
C ASN A 178 5.20 -2.09 7.58
N PHE A 179 4.86 -1.05 6.83
CA PHE A 179 4.78 -1.05 5.39
C PHE A 179 5.75 -0.01 4.84
N TYR A 180 6.60 -0.46 3.94
CA TYR A 180 7.44 0.39 3.11
C TYR A 180 7.15 0.07 1.66
N ALA A 181 6.98 1.08 0.81
CA ALA A 181 6.95 0.91 -0.63
C ALA A 181 7.74 1.99 -1.35
N LEU A 182 8.51 1.57 -2.35
CA LEU A 182 9.02 2.46 -3.37
C LEU A 182 8.10 2.38 -4.58
N VAL A 183 7.44 3.48 -4.92
CA VAL A 183 6.55 3.57 -6.08
C VAL A 183 7.15 4.47 -7.14
N LYS A 184 7.16 4.00 -8.38
CA LYS A 184 7.59 4.75 -9.57
C LYS A 184 6.46 4.72 -10.60
N LEU A 185 6.18 5.87 -11.19
CA LEU A 185 5.19 6.02 -12.25
C LEU A 185 5.77 6.91 -13.36
N GLN A 186 5.78 6.42 -14.60
CA GLN A 186 6.35 7.14 -15.73
C GLN A 186 5.41 7.15 -16.94
N ARG A 187 5.10 8.32 -17.50
CA ARG A 187 4.37 8.47 -18.77
C ARG A 187 5.13 9.43 -19.68
N GLY A 188 5.65 8.91 -20.80
CA GLY A 188 6.48 9.70 -21.71
C GLY A 188 7.73 10.25 -21.00
N ASN A 189 7.87 11.58 -20.98
CA ASN A 189 8.96 12.27 -20.29
C ASN A 189 8.64 12.58 -18.82
N ASP A 190 7.39 12.42 -18.39
CA ASP A 190 6.97 12.72 -17.03
C ASP A 190 7.20 11.50 -16.13
N PHE A 191 7.80 11.76 -14.97
CA PHE A 191 8.24 10.73 -14.03
C PHE A 191 7.97 11.19 -12.61
N LYS A 192 7.34 10.31 -11.81
CA LYS A 192 7.20 10.46 -10.37
C LYS A 192 7.77 9.22 -9.68
N LYS A 193 8.50 9.45 -8.58
CA LYS A 193 9.04 8.41 -7.72
C LYS A 193 9.00 8.91 -6.29
N GLU A 194 8.32 8.18 -5.42
CA GLU A 194 8.34 8.46 -3.99
C GLU A 194 8.35 7.16 -3.19
N GLU A 195 8.62 7.34 -1.90
CA GLU A 195 8.67 6.28 -0.92
C GLU A 195 7.53 6.49 0.06
N ILE A 196 6.75 5.44 0.26
CA ILE A 196 5.57 5.43 1.13
C ILE A 196 5.97 4.62 2.36
N VAL A 197 5.80 5.22 3.53
CA VAL A 197 6.09 4.59 4.83
C VAL A 197 4.86 4.71 5.69
N GLU A 198 4.30 3.57 6.09
CA GLU A 198 3.14 3.52 6.96
C GLU A 198 3.40 2.52 8.09
N ALA A 199 3.20 2.97 9.33
CA ALA A 199 3.26 2.13 10.51
C ALA A 199 1.90 2.14 11.19
N VAL A 200 1.29 0.96 11.34
CA VAL A 200 -0.07 0.86 11.87
C VAL A 200 -0.02 0.39 13.32
N ASP A 201 -0.36 1.29 14.25
CA ASP A 201 -0.63 0.90 15.63
C ASP A 201 -2.04 0.32 15.72
N ILE A 202 -2.17 -0.82 16.39
CA ILE A 202 -3.47 -1.46 16.63
C ILE A 202 -3.82 -1.21 18.09
N ALA A 203 -4.59 -0.17 18.37
CA ALA A 203 -5.18 0.05 19.70
C ALA A 203 -5.93 -1.21 20.20
#